data_AF-A0A2D9S812-F1
#
_entry.id   AF-A0A2D9S812-F1
#
_cell.length_a   1.000
_cell.length_b   1.000
_cell.length_c   1.000
_cell.angle_alpha   90.00
_cell.angle_beta   90.00
_cell.angle_gamma   90.00
#
_symmetry.space_group_name_H-M   'P 1'
#
loop_
_entity.id
_entity.type
_entity.pdbx_description
1 polymer ?
#
loop_
_entity_poly.entity_id
_entity_poly.type
_entity_poly.pdbx_seq_one_letter_code
_entity_poly.pdbx_strand_id
1 'polypeptide(L)' 'MAGVGIDDIAIYFPKLYFDMKDFAEFRGADFGKLNKGLGLTAMAIPDA' A
#
# COMPACT_ATOMS: atom_id res chain seq x y z
N MET A 1 -12.00 -23.45 -29.53
CA MET A 1 -12.13 -23.44 -28.06
C MET A 1 -11.85 -22.01 -27.63
N ALA A 2 -12.84 -21.28 -27.14
CA ALA A 2 -12.62 -19.91 -26.67
C ALA A 2 -11.83 -19.98 -25.35
N GLY A 3 -10.66 -19.35 -25.31
CA GLY A 3 -9.86 -19.28 -24.08
C GLY A 3 -10.61 -18.49 -23.03
N VAL A 4 -10.65 -19.00 -21.80
CA VAL A 4 -11.26 -18.32 -20.66
C VAL A 4 -10.16 -17.72 -19.79
N GLY A 5 -10.31 -16.45 -19.44
CA GLY A 5 -9.30 -15.73 -18.66
C GLY A 5 -9.61 -14.24 -18.58
N ILE A 6 -8.73 -13.54 -17.90
CA ILE A 6 -8.72 -12.08 -17.85
C ILE A 6 -8.11 -11.58 -19.16
N ASP A 7 -8.87 -10.77 -19.90
CA ASP A 7 -8.42 -10.18 -21.16
C ASP A 7 -7.60 -8.90 -20.94
N ASP A 8 -7.97 -8.09 -19.94
CA ASP A 8 -7.21 -6.90 -19.52
C ASP A 8 -7.46 -6.53 -18.04
N ILE A 9 -6.48 -5.88 -17.40
CA ILE A 9 -6.60 -5.22 -16.09
C ILE A 9 -5.83 -3.90 -16.13
N ALA A 10 -6.52 -2.84 -15.73
CA ALA A 10 -5.89 -1.58 -15.34
C ALA A 10 -6.10 -1.32 -13.86
N ILE A 11 -5.10 -0.72 -13.21
CA ILE A 11 -5.19 -0.23 -11.84
C ILE A 11 -4.56 1.16 -11.74
N TYR A 12 -5.17 1.98 -10.90
CA TYR A 12 -4.67 3.31 -10.56
C TYR A 12 -4.48 3.40 -9.04
N PHE A 13 -3.34 3.96 -8.65
CA PHE A 13 -3.07 4.33 -7.26
C PHE A 13 -2.90 5.84 -7.16
N PRO A 14 -3.32 6.47 -6.05
CA PRO A 14 -2.97 7.84 -5.73
C PRO A 14 -1.46 8.07 -5.81
N LYS A 15 -1.05 9.28 -6.20
CA LYS A 15 0.38 9.65 -6.28
C LYS A 15 0.99 9.90 -4.90
N LEU A 16 0.16 10.33 -3.94
CA LEU A 16 0.59 10.58 -2.57
C LEU A 16 0.63 9.26 -1.80
N TYR A 17 1.72 9.07 -1.07
CA TYR A 17 1.85 7.96 -0.13
C TYR A 17 2.56 8.42 1.13
N PHE A 18 2.35 7.67 2.21
CA PHE A 18 3.03 7.85 3.48
C PHE A 18 4.00 6.67 3.69
N ASP A 19 5.29 6.93 3.86
CA ASP A 19 6.28 5.92 4.22
C ASP A 19 5.91 5.28 5.57
N MET A 20 6.01 3.95 5.67
CA MET A 20 5.57 3.23 6.87
C MET A 20 6.41 3.55 8.10
N LYS A 21 7.67 3.97 7.93
CA LYS A 21 8.53 4.40 9.04
C LYS A 21 8.04 5.73 9.61
N ASP A 22 7.79 6.70 8.74
CA ASP A 22 7.28 8.01 9.13
C ASP A 22 5.87 7.91 9.70
N PHE A 23 5.03 7.04 9.14
CA PHE A 23 3.71 6.72 9.67
C PHE A 23 3.80 6.12 11.09
N ALA A 24 4.74 5.20 11.31
CA ALA A 24 4.95 4.58 12.62
C ALA A 24 5.36 5.63 13.67
N GLU A 25 6.31 6.50 13.31
CA GLU A 25 6.74 7.62 14.16
C GLU A 25 5.58 8.57 14.47
N PHE A 26 4.84 9.01 13.44
CA PHE A 26 3.69 9.90 13.58
C PHE A 26 2.60 9.32 14.49
N ARG A 27 2.39 8.00 14.45
CA ARG A 27 1.38 7.30 15.27
C ARG A 27 1.90 6.83 16.63
N GLY A 28 3.19 6.99 16.94
CA GLY A 28 3.81 6.39 18.12
C GLY A 28 3.72 4.84 18.12
N ALA A 29 3.70 4.25 16.93
CA ALA A 29 3.61 2.81 16.73
C ALA A 29 4.99 2.19 16.52
N ASP A 30 5.14 0.90 16.85
CA ASP A 30 6.36 0.17 16.56
C ASP A 30 6.46 -0.13 15.04
N PHE A 31 7.50 0.39 14.41
CA PHE A 31 7.81 0.14 13.01
C PHE A 31 7.98 -1.35 12.71
N GLY A 32 8.55 -2.13 13.64
CA GLY A 32 8.75 -3.57 13.46
C GLY A 32 7.45 -4.33 13.26
N LYS A 33 6.42 -4.00 14.04
CA LYS A 33 5.06 -4.57 13.87
C LYS A 33 4.46 -4.25 12.50
N LEU A 34 4.64 -3.04 11.98
CA LEU A 34 4.06 -2.65 10.70
C LEU A 34 4.83 -3.23 9.51
N ASN A 35 6.16 -3.07 9.49
CA ASN A 35 6.97 -3.48 8.36
C ASN A 35 7.23 -4.98 8.31
N LYS A 36 7.46 -5.63 9.45
CA LYS A 36 7.74 -7.08 9.51
C LYS A 36 6.53 -7.89 9.93
N GLY A 37 5.73 -7.37 10.86
CA GLY A 37 4.51 -8.06 11.33
C GLY A 37 3.39 -8.07 10.29
N LEU A 38 3.13 -6.93 9.65
CA LEU A 38 2.09 -6.79 8.62
C LEU A 38 2.62 -6.74 7.18
N GLY A 39 3.95 -6.62 7.00
CA GLY A 39 4.56 -6.55 5.67
C GLY A 39 4.38 -5.21 4.95
N LEU A 40 4.08 -4.13 5.67
CA LEU A 40 3.75 -2.84 5.06
C LEU A 40 5.02 -1.99 4.80
N THR A 41 5.09 -1.37 3.62
CA THR A 41 6.20 -0.49 3.21
C THR A 41 5.76 0.97 3.08
N ALA A 42 4.57 1.20 2.55
CA ALA A 42 3.96 2.52 2.42
C ALA A 42 2.43 2.39 2.34
N MET A 43 1.71 3.50 2.57
CA MET A 43 0.26 3.58 2.43
C MET A 43 -0.11 4.69 1.44
N ALA A 44 -0.85 4.36 0.38
CA ALA A 44 -1.37 5.35 -0.56
C ALA A 44 -2.46 6.21 0.11
N ILE A 45 -2.42 7.51 -0.12
CA ILE A 45 -3.33 8.50 0.48
C ILE A 45 -4.01 9.26 -0.66
N PRO A 46 -5.35 9.31 -0.72
CA PRO A 46 -6.03 10.19 -1.67
C PRO A 46 -5.81 11.66 -1.30
N ASP A 47 -5.81 12.55 -2.30
CA ASP A 47 -5.94 13.99 -2.06
C ASP A 47 -7.40 14.35 -1.71
N ALA A 48 -7.60 15.58 -1.22
CA ALA A 48 -8.90 16.12 -0.81
C ALA A 48 -9.68 16.72 -1.99
#